data_AF-A0A972RAM7-F1
#
_entry.id   AF-A0A972RAM7-F1
#
_cell.length_a   1.000
_cell.length_b   1.000
_cell.length_c   1.000
_cell.angle_alpha   90.00
_cell.angle_beta   90.00
_cell.angle_gamma   90.00
#
_symmetry.space_group_name_H-M   'P 1'
#
loop_
_entity.id
_entity.type
_entity.pdbx_description
1 polymer ?
#
loop_
_entity_poly.entity_id
_entity_poly.type
_entity_poly.pdbx_seq_one_letter_code
_entity_poly.pdbx_strand_id
1 'polypeptide(L)'
;GVVPYRRGELEEGWKVFQKRMGISHYIGSRYLFILAPNKQSVYPEYLPSGIGERGGITRGDQLSKMLRRNGAAASFLDLRPLLRQAKKKYSRLYLKTDTHWNQRGAFLAYRAVVEKLQGNHSEPVLLDESALRIRRGPSKRGDLAEMMGVKPFLREETLFLSVKSPSARRDDDLANFLKRYDKRYSVKYKRPIANINPDGHLNVVLFRDSFSSDMIPYYAESFHRMVIYYEPFNTRLLYELVTQGKFHPDLIIEELIERSL
;
A
#
# COMPACT_ATOMS: atom_id res chain seq x y z
N GLY A 1 3.16 12.93 8.41
CA GLY A 1 3.46 13.23 9.82
C GLY A 1 2.47 14.25 10.38
N VAL A 2 2.39 14.32 11.71
CA VAL A 2 1.54 15.29 12.43
C VAL A 2 2.09 16.73 12.38
N VAL A 3 3.39 16.90 12.13
CA VAL A 3 4.03 18.20 11.94
C VAL A 3 3.90 18.61 10.47
N PRO A 4 3.24 19.75 10.14
CA PRO A 4 3.08 20.21 8.77
C PRO A 4 4.42 20.37 8.06
N TYR A 5 4.44 20.18 6.74
CA TYR A 5 5.54 20.57 5.89
C TYR A 5 5.76 22.08 5.95
N ARG A 6 7.03 22.48 6.00
CA ARG A 6 7.45 23.81 5.56
C ARG A 6 7.23 23.91 4.05
N ARG A 7 7.06 25.13 3.54
CA ARG A 7 6.79 25.38 2.11
C ARG A 7 7.79 24.68 1.18
N GLY A 8 9.08 24.78 1.46
CA GLY A 8 10.13 24.13 0.66
C GLY A 8 10.07 22.59 0.66
N GLU A 9 9.70 21.97 1.79
CA GLU A 9 9.54 20.50 1.85
C GLU A 9 8.37 20.04 0.99
N LEU A 10 7.27 20.79 0.98
CA LEU A 10 6.09 20.49 0.19
C LEU A 10 6.36 20.65 -1.33
N GLU A 11 7.07 21.70 -1.71
CA GLU A 11 7.50 21.93 -3.10
C GLU A 11 8.47 20.82 -3.59
N GLU A 12 9.36 20.34 -2.72
CA GLU A 12 10.25 19.22 -3.07
C GLU A 12 9.48 17.91 -3.22
N GLY A 13 8.52 17.63 -2.31
CA GLY A 13 7.63 16.48 -2.44
C GLY A 13 6.84 16.49 -3.75
N TRP A 14 6.40 17.67 -4.21
CA TRP A 14 5.76 17.82 -5.52
C TRP A 14 6.69 17.47 -6.68
N LYS A 15 7.92 17.99 -6.68
CA LYS A 15 8.91 17.69 -7.74
C LYS A 15 9.22 16.19 -7.81
N VAL A 16 9.37 15.53 -6.67
CA VAL A 16 9.58 14.08 -6.60
C VAL A 16 8.40 13.33 -7.20
N PHE A 17 7.17 13.71 -6.85
CA PHE A 17 5.96 13.11 -7.40
C PHE A 17 5.87 13.32 -8.93
N GLN A 18 6.11 14.53 -9.42
CA GLN A 18 6.14 14.83 -10.86
C GLN A 18 7.19 13.99 -11.60
N LYS A 19 8.39 13.85 -11.02
CA LYS A 19 9.45 13.03 -11.60
C LYS A 19 9.04 11.56 -11.72
N ARG A 20 8.42 10.98 -10.67
CA ARG A 20 7.96 9.58 -10.68
C ARG A 20 6.83 9.36 -11.69
N MET A 21 5.88 10.28 -11.77
CA MET A 21 4.85 10.26 -12.83
C MET A 21 5.48 10.33 -14.22
N GLY A 22 6.43 11.26 -14.44
CA GLY A 22 7.11 11.43 -15.72
C GLY A 22 7.88 10.18 -16.14
N ILE A 23 8.62 9.55 -15.22
CA ILE A 23 9.32 8.28 -15.46
C ILE A 23 8.33 7.18 -15.83
N SER A 24 7.21 7.07 -15.10
CA SER A 24 6.20 6.05 -15.37
C SER A 24 5.57 6.24 -16.76
N HIS A 25 5.20 7.48 -17.09
CA HIS A 25 4.64 7.81 -18.40
C HIS A 25 5.63 7.56 -19.54
N TYR A 26 6.92 7.90 -19.35
CA TYR A 26 7.97 7.68 -20.34
C TYR A 26 8.13 6.20 -20.72
N ILE A 27 7.92 5.28 -19.77
CA ILE A 27 7.96 3.84 -20.03
C ILE A 27 6.58 3.24 -20.42
N GLY A 28 5.58 4.09 -20.68
CA GLY A 28 4.24 3.67 -21.09
C GLY A 28 3.33 3.21 -19.95
N SER A 29 3.71 3.43 -18.69
CA SER A 29 2.95 2.99 -17.52
C SER A 29 2.14 4.12 -16.90
N ARG A 30 1.00 3.77 -16.30
CA ARG A 30 0.28 4.66 -15.38
C ARG A 30 0.97 4.69 -14.02
N TYR A 31 0.75 5.76 -13.25
CA TYR A 31 1.27 5.89 -11.89
C TYR A 31 0.15 6.18 -10.88
N LEU A 32 0.19 5.49 -9.74
CA LEU A 32 -0.70 5.73 -8.60
C LEU A 32 0.11 5.77 -7.30
N PHE A 33 0.04 6.89 -6.59
CA PHE A 33 0.52 7.00 -5.22
C PHE A 33 -0.62 6.81 -4.22
N ILE A 34 -0.42 5.92 -3.25
CA ILE A 34 -1.38 5.58 -2.20
C ILE A 34 -0.83 6.07 -0.87
N LEU A 35 -1.60 6.91 -0.19
CA LEU A 35 -1.30 7.34 1.16
C LEU A 35 -2.04 6.46 2.17
N ALA A 36 -1.31 5.58 2.85
CA ALA A 36 -1.87 4.77 3.92
C ALA A 36 -2.01 5.61 5.22
N PRO A 37 -3.16 5.54 5.92
CA PRO A 37 -3.37 6.25 7.18
C PRO A 37 -2.58 5.64 8.33
N ASN A 38 -2.02 6.49 9.19
CA ASN A 38 -1.63 6.04 10.53
C ASN A 38 -2.86 5.69 11.38
N LYS A 39 -2.67 4.79 12.35
CA LYS A 39 -3.72 4.38 13.30
C LYS A 39 -4.35 5.57 14.02
N GLN A 40 -3.54 6.51 14.51
CA GLN A 40 -4.04 7.71 15.19
C GLN A 40 -4.79 8.69 14.27
N SER A 41 -4.52 8.65 12.97
CA SER A 41 -5.25 9.47 11.99
C SER A 41 -6.64 8.92 11.71
N VAL A 42 -6.85 7.61 11.94
CA VAL A 42 -8.16 6.95 11.88
C VAL A 42 -8.88 7.03 13.21
N TYR A 43 -8.18 6.85 14.35
CA TYR A 43 -8.75 6.87 15.70
C TYR A 43 -8.19 7.99 16.59
N PRO A 44 -8.42 9.26 16.25
CA PRO A 44 -7.98 10.37 17.11
C PRO A 44 -8.65 10.35 18.50
N GLU A 45 -9.83 9.75 18.63
CA GLU A 45 -10.60 9.66 19.88
C GLU A 45 -9.92 8.82 20.98
N TYR A 46 -8.90 8.02 20.65
CA TYR A 46 -8.13 7.26 21.63
C TYR A 46 -6.80 7.92 22.01
N LEU A 47 -6.52 9.12 21.51
CA LEU A 47 -5.37 9.91 21.93
C LEU A 47 -5.68 10.72 23.20
N PRO A 48 -4.68 11.01 24.04
CA PRO A 48 -4.85 11.96 25.14
C PRO A 48 -5.37 13.32 24.66
N SER A 49 -6.18 13.97 25.50
CA SER A 49 -6.63 15.35 25.27
C SER A 49 -5.44 16.27 25.02
N GLY A 50 -5.59 17.22 24.10
CA GLY A 50 -4.51 18.10 23.66
C GLY A 50 -3.50 17.49 22.66
N ILE A 51 -3.52 16.17 22.40
CA ILE A 51 -2.74 15.53 21.31
C ILE A 51 -3.65 15.23 20.12
N GLY A 52 -4.77 14.52 20.34
CA GLY A 52 -5.74 14.19 19.29
C GLY A 52 -6.60 15.38 18.85
N GLU A 53 -6.76 16.37 19.74
CA GLU A 53 -7.55 17.58 19.56
C GLU A 53 -6.76 18.73 18.92
N ARG A 54 -5.44 18.58 18.72
CA ARG A 54 -4.67 19.48 17.85
C ARG A 54 -5.02 19.18 16.39
N GLY A 55 -6.29 19.44 16.05
CA GLY A 55 -6.80 19.54 14.70
C GLY A 55 -6.05 20.65 13.99
N GLY A 56 -4.97 20.26 13.33
CA GLY A 56 -4.14 21.10 12.49
C GLY A 56 -4.00 20.46 11.11
N ILE A 57 -3.53 21.27 10.16
CA ILE A 57 -3.23 20.78 8.82
C ILE A 57 -2.04 19.83 8.91
N THR A 58 -2.22 18.56 8.59
CA THR A 58 -1.14 17.56 8.59
C THR A 58 -0.35 17.58 7.27
N ARG A 59 0.81 16.90 7.22
CA ARG A 59 1.54 16.68 5.96
C ARG A 59 0.67 16.00 4.91
N GLY A 60 -0.12 15.02 5.32
CA GLY A 60 -1.05 14.32 4.43
C GLY A 60 -2.12 15.26 3.87
N ASP A 61 -2.59 16.23 4.66
CA ASP A 61 -3.57 17.23 4.20
C ASP A 61 -2.95 18.20 3.21
N GLN A 62 -1.73 18.67 3.48
CA GLN A 62 -0.98 19.53 2.55
C GLN A 62 -0.71 18.82 1.22
N LEU A 63 -0.22 17.57 1.29
CA LEU A 63 0.05 16.76 0.11
C LEU A 63 -1.24 16.52 -0.69
N SER A 64 -2.31 16.05 -0.03
CA SER A 64 -3.59 15.76 -0.68
C SER A 64 -4.18 17.01 -1.36
N LYS A 65 -4.12 18.16 -0.67
CA LYS A 65 -4.59 19.44 -1.21
C LYS A 65 -3.74 19.89 -2.39
N MET A 66 -2.42 19.76 -2.31
CA MET A 66 -1.50 20.13 -3.38
C MET A 66 -1.70 19.25 -4.62
N LEU A 67 -1.76 17.93 -4.47
CA LEU A 67 -1.94 17.00 -5.59
C LEU A 67 -3.27 17.25 -6.31
N ARG A 68 -4.37 17.49 -5.57
CA ARG A 68 -5.66 17.85 -6.17
C ARG A 68 -5.61 19.18 -6.91
N ARG A 69 -5.00 20.21 -6.33
CA ARG A 69 -4.87 21.55 -6.94
C ARG A 69 -4.07 21.54 -8.23
N ASN A 70 -3.09 20.65 -8.35
CA ASN A 70 -2.24 20.51 -9.54
C ASN A 70 -2.74 19.45 -10.53
N GLY A 71 -4.01 19.03 -10.44
CA GLY A 71 -4.61 18.08 -11.41
C GLY A 71 -4.14 16.62 -11.27
N ALA A 72 -3.37 16.28 -10.25
CA ALA A 72 -2.83 14.93 -10.04
C ALA A 72 -3.79 13.96 -9.31
N ALA A 73 -5.09 14.28 -9.24
CA ALA A 73 -6.07 13.48 -8.51
C ALA A 73 -6.29 12.08 -9.12
N ALA A 74 -6.01 11.89 -10.40
CA ALA A 74 -6.06 10.58 -11.05
C ALA A 74 -4.98 9.63 -10.48
N SER A 75 -3.78 10.15 -10.22
CA SER A 75 -2.59 9.43 -9.78
C SER A 75 -2.37 9.44 -8.26
N PHE A 76 -3.40 9.80 -7.49
CA PHE A 76 -3.33 9.87 -6.03
C PHE A 76 -4.56 9.27 -5.37
N LEU A 77 -4.34 8.48 -4.31
CA LEU A 77 -5.40 7.95 -3.45
C LEU A 77 -5.04 8.15 -1.97
N ASP A 78 -5.85 8.95 -1.30
CA ASP A 78 -5.80 9.12 0.15
C ASP A 78 -6.79 8.18 0.84
N LEU A 79 -6.28 7.19 1.59
CA LEU A 79 -7.10 6.20 2.28
C LEU A 79 -7.63 6.70 3.64
N ARG A 80 -7.23 7.88 4.12
CA ARG A 80 -7.68 8.42 5.42
C ARG A 80 -9.20 8.63 5.49
N PRO A 81 -9.87 9.27 4.52
CA PRO A 81 -11.32 9.47 4.56
C PRO A 81 -12.08 8.13 4.57
N LEU A 82 -11.65 7.18 3.74
CA LEU A 82 -12.23 5.84 3.65
C LEU A 82 -12.24 5.13 5.01
N LEU A 83 -11.08 5.01 5.66
CA LEU A 83 -10.99 4.27 6.92
C LEU A 83 -11.70 5.00 8.07
N ARG A 84 -11.72 6.34 8.08
CA ARG A 84 -12.51 7.13 9.04
C ARG A 84 -14.01 6.92 8.88
N GLN A 85 -14.50 6.70 7.66
CA GLN A 85 -15.89 6.36 7.43
C GLN A 85 -16.17 4.91 7.82
N ALA A 86 -15.33 3.98 7.36
CA ALA A 86 -15.52 2.55 7.57
C ALA A 86 -15.44 2.14 9.05
N LYS A 87 -14.66 2.84 9.89
CA LYS A 87 -14.59 2.54 11.33
C LYS A 87 -15.96 2.69 12.02
N LYS A 88 -16.85 3.55 11.51
CA LYS A 88 -18.21 3.73 12.03
C LYS A 88 -19.07 2.47 11.86
N LYS A 89 -18.77 1.64 10.86
CA LYS A 89 -19.47 0.39 10.55
C LYS A 89 -18.84 -0.83 11.21
N TYR A 90 -17.51 -0.93 11.19
CA TYR A 90 -16.81 -2.16 11.57
C TYR A 90 -16.14 -2.10 12.95
N SER A 91 -16.17 -0.95 13.63
CA SER A 91 -15.61 -0.64 14.95
C SER A 91 -14.09 -0.85 15.13
N ARG A 92 -13.45 -1.74 14.36
CA ARG A 92 -12.04 -2.09 14.49
C ARG A 92 -11.43 -2.50 13.15
N LEU A 93 -10.65 -1.57 12.60
CA LEU A 93 -9.87 -1.74 11.36
C LEU A 93 -8.37 -1.85 11.62
N TYR A 94 -7.93 -1.68 12.86
CA TYR A 94 -6.53 -1.79 13.27
C TYR A 94 -6.37 -2.80 14.38
N LEU A 95 -5.18 -3.39 14.41
CA LEU A 95 -4.77 -4.19 15.55
C LEU A 95 -4.61 -3.29 16.78
N LYS A 96 -4.85 -3.81 17.98
CA LYS A 96 -4.77 -3.06 19.23
C LYS A 96 -3.32 -2.93 19.68
N THR A 97 -2.57 -4.03 19.65
CA THR A 97 -1.18 -4.13 20.12
C THR A 97 -0.15 -3.88 19.02
N ASP A 98 -0.59 -3.49 17.82
CA ASP A 98 0.26 -3.27 16.65
C ASP A 98 -0.11 -1.96 15.94
N THR A 99 0.84 -1.35 15.21
CA THR A 99 0.65 -0.10 14.46
C THR A 99 -0.16 -0.28 13.17
N HIS A 100 -0.28 -1.49 12.66
CA HIS A 100 -0.90 -1.77 11.37
C HIS A 100 -2.41 -1.94 11.46
N TRP A 101 -3.06 -1.76 10.31
CA TRP A 101 -4.43 -2.22 10.15
C TRP A 101 -4.54 -3.73 10.40
N ASN A 102 -5.75 -4.21 10.69
CA ASN A 102 -6.06 -5.64 10.60
C ASN A 102 -6.45 -5.99 9.16
N GLN A 103 -6.67 -7.27 8.88
CA GLN A 103 -6.97 -7.73 7.52
C GLN A 103 -8.30 -7.17 6.97
N ARG A 104 -9.24 -6.77 7.83
CA ARG A 104 -10.46 -6.07 7.39
C ARG A 104 -10.15 -4.65 6.91
N GLY A 105 -9.32 -3.90 7.63
CA GLY A 105 -8.83 -2.59 7.18
C GLY A 105 -8.04 -2.68 5.88
N ALA A 106 -7.16 -3.68 5.78
CA ALA A 106 -6.38 -3.96 4.57
C ALA A 106 -7.28 -4.29 3.37
N PHE A 107 -8.29 -5.13 3.54
CA PHE A 107 -9.21 -5.51 2.46
C PHE A 107 -9.99 -4.30 1.94
N LEU A 108 -10.47 -3.42 2.82
CA LEU A 108 -11.14 -2.18 2.41
C LEU A 108 -10.20 -1.24 1.64
N ALA A 109 -8.94 -1.11 2.09
CA ALA A 109 -7.93 -0.33 1.39
C ALA A 109 -7.64 -0.90 -0.01
N TYR A 110 -7.50 -2.22 -0.12
CA TYR A 110 -7.34 -2.93 -1.39
C TYR A 110 -8.51 -2.64 -2.34
N ARG A 111 -9.75 -2.78 -1.87
CA ARG A 111 -10.93 -2.52 -2.71
C ARG A 111 -10.94 -1.09 -3.24
N ALA A 112 -10.67 -0.11 -2.40
CA ALA A 112 -10.61 1.29 -2.83
C ALA A 112 -9.52 1.56 -3.88
N VAL A 113 -8.39 0.85 -3.81
CA VAL A 113 -7.34 0.94 -4.85
C VAL A 113 -7.84 0.35 -6.16
N VAL A 114 -8.40 -0.86 -6.14
CA VAL A 114 -8.89 -1.51 -7.35
C VAL A 114 -10.07 -0.76 -7.97
N GLU A 115 -10.99 -0.24 -7.15
CA GLU A 115 -12.11 0.63 -7.54
C GLU A 115 -11.63 1.93 -8.20
N LYS A 116 -10.56 2.56 -7.68
CA LYS A 116 -9.92 3.74 -8.30
C LYS A 116 -9.38 3.46 -9.70
N LEU A 117 -9.06 2.21 -10.00
CA LEU A 117 -8.48 1.78 -11.28
C LEU A 117 -9.54 1.31 -12.29
N GLN A 118 -10.80 1.11 -11.86
CA GLN A 118 -11.93 0.79 -12.76
C GLN A 118 -12.21 1.96 -13.73
N GLY A 119 -12.90 1.68 -14.84
CA GLY A 119 -13.23 2.66 -15.87
C GLY A 119 -12.11 2.96 -16.86
N ASN A 120 -11.09 2.10 -16.94
CA ASN A 120 -10.00 2.21 -17.92
C ASN A 120 -10.01 0.99 -18.85
N HIS A 121 -9.43 1.12 -20.05
CA HIS A 121 -9.19 -0.03 -20.93
C HIS A 121 -8.32 -1.05 -20.15
N SER A 122 -8.87 -2.24 -19.88
CA SER A 122 -8.33 -3.30 -18.99
C SER A 122 -8.54 -3.06 -17.49
N GLU A 123 -9.72 -3.43 -16.98
CA GLU A 123 -10.06 -3.32 -15.56
C GLU A 123 -9.47 -4.47 -14.73
N PRO A 124 -8.86 -4.19 -13.58
CA PRO A 124 -8.44 -5.25 -12.65
C PRO A 124 -9.65 -5.94 -12.01
N VAL A 125 -9.51 -7.23 -11.70
CA VAL A 125 -10.57 -8.01 -11.04
C VAL A 125 -10.78 -7.45 -9.63
N LEU A 126 -12.01 -7.06 -9.29
CA LEU A 126 -12.38 -6.60 -7.94
C LEU A 126 -12.95 -7.75 -7.12
N LEU A 127 -12.22 -8.17 -6.07
CA LEU A 127 -12.72 -9.19 -5.16
C LEU A 127 -13.84 -8.66 -4.26
N ASP A 128 -14.93 -9.41 -4.19
CA ASP A 128 -16.00 -9.19 -3.22
C ASP A 128 -15.72 -9.88 -1.87
N GLU A 129 -16.33 -9.40 -0.77
CA GLU A 129 -16.20 -10.04 0.55
C GLU A 129 -16.70 -11.49 0.53
N SER A 130 -17.66 -11.83 -0.34
CA SER A 130 -18.14 -13.20 -0.54
C SER A 130 -17.08 -14.18 -1.07
N ALA A 131 -16.04 -13.69 -1.77
CA ALA A 131 -14.90 -14.48 -2.22
C ALA A 131 -13.94 -14.84 -1.08
N LEU A 132 -14.11 -14.25 0.10
CA LEU A 132 -13.23 -14.43 1.25
C LEU A 132 -13.78 -15.43 2.25
N ARG A 133 -12.86 -16.21 2.83
CA ARG A 133 -13.06 -16.99 4.04
C ARG A 133 -12.54 -16.19 5.22
N ILE A 134 -13.43 -15.90 6.16
CA ILE A 134 -13.16 -15.12 7.37
C ILE A 134 -13.09 -16.07 8.58
N ARG A 135 -12.00 -15.98 9.33
CA ARG A 135 -11.78 -16.73 10.58
C ARG A 135 -11.39 -15.78 11.70
N ARG A 136 -11.66 -16.15 12.95
CA ARG A 136 -11.13 -15.48 14.14
C ARG A 136 -9.99 -16.29 14.73
N GLY A 137 -9.04 -15.62 15.35
CA GLY A 137 -7.97 -16.28 16.08
C GLY A 137 -6.97 -15.31 16.69
N PRO A 138 -5.96 -15.84 17.39
CA PRO A 138 -4.92 -15.04 18.03
C PRO A 138 -3.99 -14.41 16.97
N SER A 139 -3.76 -13.10 17.09
CA SER A 139 -2.75 -12.38 16.34
C SER A 139 -1.35 -12.72 16.88
N LYS A 140 -0.42 -12.99 15.97
CA LYS A 140 1.03 -13.11 16.28
C LYS A 140 1.78 -11.79 16.14
N ARG A 141 1.09 -10.74 15.68
CA ARG A 141 1.64 -9.38 15.51
C ARG A 141 1.63 -8.64 16.85
N GLY A 142 2.22 -7.46 16.90
CA GLY A 142 2.28 -6.69 18.14
C GLY A 142 3.49 -5.77 18.26
N ASP A 143 3.85 -5.03 17.21
CA ASP A 143 5.02 -4.13 17.25
C ASP A 143 4.97 -3.10 18.39
N LEU A 144 3.79 -2.55 18.73
CA LEU A 144 3.63 -1.65 19.88
C LEU A 144 3.87 -2.38 21.20
N ALA A 145 3.34 -3.59 21.35
CA ALA A 145 3.59 -4.40 22.54
C ALA A 145 5.07 -4.81 22.65
N GLU A 146 5.75 -5.01 21.53
CA GLU A 146 7.18 -5.26 21.46
C GLU A 146 7.98 -4.04 21.91
N MET A 147 7.65 -2.86 21.39
CA MET A 147 8.27 -1.58 21.78
C MET A 147 8.11 -1.29 23.28
N MET A 148 6.98 -1.68 23.87
CA MET A 148 6.72 -1.52 25.31
C MET A 148 7.30 -2.65 26.18
N GLY A 149 7.89 -3.70 25.58
CA GLY A 149 8.44 -4.84 26.31
C GLY A 149 7.39 -5.77 26.95
N VAL A 150 6.11 -5.64 26.57
CA VAL A 150 4.98 -6.37 27.19
C VAL A 150 4.32 -7.41 26.26
N LYS A 151 4.92 -7.67 25.10
CA LYS A 151 4.41 -8.66 24.12
C LYS A 151 4.09 -10.04 24.72
N PRO A 152 4.87 -10.60 25.68
CA PRO A 152 4.51 -11.88 26.30
C PRO A 152 3.20 -11.86 27.10
N PHE A 153 2.77 -10.67 27.56
CA PHE A 153 1.62 -10.50 28.45
C PHE A 153 0.36 -10.03 27.71
N LEU A 154 0.50 -9.45 26.51
CA LEU A 154 -0.63 -8.96 25.72
C LEU A 154 -1.00 -9.95 24.63
N ARG A 155 -2.22 -10.48 24.71
CA ARG A 155 -2.83 -11.29 23.64
C ARG A 155 -3.91 -10.47 22.94
N GLU A 156 -3.99 -10.63 21.64
CA GLU A 156 -4.98 -9.98 20.81
C GLU A 156 -5.64 -11.00 19.89
N GLU A 157 -6.97 -11.02 19.86
CA GLU A 157 -7.71 -11.69 18.79
C GLU A 157 -8.03 -10.74 17.64
N THR A 158 -7.97 -11.27 16.43
CA THR A 158 -8.26 -10.55 15.18
C THR A 158 -8.97 -11.45 14.16
N LEU A 159 -9.37 -10.83 13.04
CA LEU A 159 -9.91 -11.52 11.88
C LEU A 159 -8.79 -11.89 10.91
N PHE A 160 -8.87 -13.10 10.39
CA PHE A 160 -8.07 -13.60 9.28
C PHE A 160 -8.95 -13.77 8.04
N LEU A 161 -8.63 -13.05 6.97
CA LEU A 161 -9.33 -13.02 5.69
C LEU A 161 -8.42 -13.67 4.64
N SER A 162 -8.87 -14.78 4.07
CA SER A 162 -8.17 -15.53 3.01
C SER A 162 -9.07 -15.70 1.79
N VAL A 163 -8.50 -15.69 0.58
CA VAL A 163 -9.25 -16.00 -0.65
C VAL A 163 -9.66 -17.48 -0.64
N LYS A 164 -10.92 -17.79 -0.97
CA LYS A 164 -11.46 -19.17 -0.91
C LYS A 164 -10.83 -20.10 -1.95
N SER A 165 -10.65 -19.60 -3.17
CA SER A 165 -10.14 -20.35 -4.33
C SER A 165 -9.15 -19.45 -5.09
N PRO A 166 -7.89 -19.34 -4.64
CA PRO A 166 -6.91 -18.47 -5.29
C PRO A 166 -6.48 -19.04 -6.65
N SER A 167 -6.50 -18.19 -7.68
CA SER A 167 -5.95 -18.48 -9.02
C SER A 167 -4.49 -18.05 -9.11
N ALA A 168 -4.08 -17.05 -8.32
CA ALA A 168 -2.73 -16.50 -8.38
C ALA A 168 -1.69 -17.48 -7.83
N ARG A 169 -0.53 -17.54 -8.51
CA ARG A 169 0.61 -18.36 -8.12
C ARG A 169 1.90 -17.56 -8.24
N ARG A 170 2.98 -18.09 -7.67
CA ARG A 170 4.32 -17.50 -7.81
C ARG A 170 4.76 -17.53 -9.28
N ASP A 171 5.36 -16.44 -9.74
CA ASP A 171 6.07 -16.36 -11.02
C ASP A 171 7.55 -16.64 -10.76
N ASP A 172 7.97 -17.90 -10.94
CA ASP A 172 9.32 -18.34 -10.58
C ASP A 172 10.40 -17.71 -11.47
N ASP A 173 10.13 -17.47 -12.75
CA ASP A 173 11.08 -16.85 -13.67
C ASP A 173 11.38 -15.40 -13.27
N LEU A 174 10.31 -14.64 -12.99
CA LEU A 174 10.43 -13.27 -12.52
C LEU A 174 11.05 -13.24 -11.12
N ALA A 175 10.64 -14.13 -10.20
CA ALA A 175 11.24 -14.22 -8.88
C ALA A 175 12.76 -14.52 -8.93
N ASN A 176 13.18 -15.40 -9.84
CA ASN A 176 14.59 -15.73 -10.04
C ASN A 176 15.38 -14.54 -10.62
N PHE A 177 14.77 -13.78 -11.53
CA PHE A 177 15.34 -12.53 -12.02
C PHE A 177 15.55 -11.53 -10.88
N LEU A 178 14.50 -11.27 -10.08
CA LEU A 178 14.56 -10.34 -8.95
C LEU A 178 15.60 -10.75 -7.90
N LYS A 179 15.73 -12.06 -7.63
CA LYS A 179 16.78 -12.59 -6.75
C LYS A 179 18.20 -12.27 -7.24
N ARG A 180 18.43 -12.34 -8.56
CA ARG A 180 19.73 -11.98 -9.16
C ARG A 180 19.98 -10.48 -9.09
N TYR A 181 18.95 -9.66 -9.37
CA TYR A 181 19.00 -8.22 -9.18
C TYR A 181 19.40 -7.85 -7.74
N ASP A 182 18.70 -8.40 -6.75
CA ASP A 182 18.98 -8.16 -5.33
C ASP A 182 20.40 -8.55 -4.92
N LYS A 183 20.93 -9.65 -5.47
CA LYS A 183 22.32 -10.07 -5.23
C LYS A 183 23.32 -9.09 -5.86
N ARG A 184 23.06 -8.65 -7.10
CA ARG A 184 23.94 -7.74 -7.85
C ARG A 184 24.07 -6.37 -7.18
N TYR A 185 22.96 -5.84 -6.66
CA TYR A 185 22.92 -4.48 -6.09
C TYR A 185 22.90 -4.44 -4.57
N SER A 186 23.10 -5.57 -3.90
CA SER A 186 23.11 -5.66 -2.43
C SER A 186 21.89 -5.01 -1.79
N VAL A 187 20.71 -5.24 -2.36
CA VAL A 187 19.45 -4.65 -1.88
C VAL A 187 19.25 -5.04 -0.41
N LYS A 188 19.06 -4.03 0.45
CA LYS A 188 19.03 -4.19 1.91
C LYS A 188 17.87 -5.08 2.38
N TYR A 189 16.72 -4.99 1.71
CA TYR A 189 15.50 -5.72 2.05
C TYR A 189 15.14 -6.72 0.96
N LYS A 190 15.82 -7.87 0.93
CA LYS A 190 15.65 -8.95 -0.08
C LYS A 190 14.34 -9.73 0.10
N ARG A 191 13.21 -9.08 -0.18
CA ARG A 191 11.88 -9.73 -0.15
C ARG A 191 11.03 -9.38 -1.37
N PRO A 192 11.56 -9.53 -2.60
CA PRO A 192 10.75 -9.35 -3.79
C PRO A 192 9.69 -10.45 -3.85
N ILE A 193 8.48 -10.06 -4.24
CA ILE A 193 7.41 -10.99 -4.56
C ILE A 193 7.13 -10.85 -6.05
N ALA A 194 7.04 -11.99 -6.72
CA ALA A 194 6.61 -12.07 -8.10
C ALA A 194 5.49 -13.10 -8.21
N ASN A 195 4.33 -12.66 -8.70
CA ASN A 195 3.16 -13.51 -8.86
C ASN A 195 2.58 -13.36 -10.27
N ILE A 196 1.87 -14.38 -10.71
CA ILE A 196 1.10 -14.43 -11.93
C ILE A 196 -0.30 -14.99 -11.63
N ASN A 197 -1.32 -14.34 -12.18
CA ASN A 197 -2.70 -14.79 -12.20
C ASN A 197 -3.17 -14.87 -13.67
N PRO A 198 -3.56 -16.06 -14.16
CA PRO A 198 -4.06 -16.22 -15.53
C PRO A 198 -5.34 -15.41 -15.82
N ASP A 199 -6.12 -15.09 -14.79
CA ASP A 199 -7.41 -14.40 -14.93
C ASP A 199 -7.29 -12.86 -14.91
N GLY A 200 -6.09 -12.33 -14.63
CA GLY A 200 -5.83 -10.89 -14.58
C GLY A 200 -5.39 -10.31 -15.94
N HIS A 201 -5.47 -8.98 -16.08
CA HIS A 201 -5.12 -8.28 -17.33
C HIS A 201 -3.97 -7.28 -17.21
N LEU A 202 -3.66 -6.78 -16.01
CA LEU A 202 -2.65 -5.74 -15.81
C LEU A 202 -1.37 -6.27 -15.16
N ASN A 203 -0.22 -5.83 -15.69
CA ASN A 203 1.09 -6.02 -15.11
C ASN A 203 1.41 -4.84 -14.17
N VAL A 204 1.70 -5.13 -12.91
CA VAL A 204 1.88 -4.10 -11.87
C VAL A 204 3.24 -4.19 -11.20
N VAL A 205 3.90 -3.05 -11.04
CA VAL A 205 5.02 -2.90 -10.09
C VAL A 205 4.50 -2.17 -8.85
N LEU A 206 4.67 -2.76 -7.66
CA LEU A 206 4.29 -2.17 -6.38
C LEU A 206 5.53 -1.90 -5.53
N PHE A 207 5.83 -0.62 -5.32
CA PHE A 207 6.75 -0.15 -4.29
C PHE A 207 5.94 0.13 -3.02
N ARG A 208 6.30 -0.49 -1.89
CA ARG A 208 5.46 -0.45 -0.69
C ARG A 208 6.22 -0.42 0.62
N ASP A 209 5.53 0.01 1.67
CA ASP A 209 5.88 -0.28 3.05
C ASP A 209 5.03 -1.43 3.65
N SER A 210 5.23 -1.73 4.94
CA SER A 210 4.60 -2.87 5.61
C SER A 210 3.07 -2.83 5.64
N PHE A 211 2.43 -1.71 5.32
CA PHE A 211 0.97 -1.61 5.25
C PHE A 211 0.39 -2.48 4.13
N SER A 212 0.98 -2.48 2.94
CA SER A 212 0.51 -3.33 1.84
C SER A 212 0.63 -4.84 2.11
N SER A 213 1.34 -5.31 3.15
CA SER A 213 1.55 -6.74 3.40
C SER A 213 0.26 -7.56 3.48
N ASP A 214 -0.78 -7.04 4.14
CA ASP A 214 -2.08 -7.72 4.24
C ASP A 214 -2.97 -7.52 2.98
N MET A 215 -2.53 -6.72 2.01
CA MET A 215 -3.23 -6.47 0.74
C MET A 215 -2.72 -7.35 -0.40
N ILE A 216 -1.47 -7.83 -0.29
CA ILE A 216 -0.79 -8.61 -1.35
C ILE A 216 -1.60 -9.82 -1.84
N PRO A 217 -2.23 -10.65 -0.98
CA PRO A 217 -3.02 -11.78 -1.48
C PRO A 217 -4.19 -11.35 -2.35
N TYR A 218 -4.82 -10.21 -2.06
CA TYR A 218 -5.95 -9.71 -2.85
C TYR A 218 -5.48 -9.09 -4.17
N TYR A 219 -4.37 -8.35 -4.14
CA TYR A 219 -3.75 -7.84 -5.36
C TYR A 219 -3.29 -8.94 -6.30
N ALA A 220 -2.77 -10.05 -5.76
CA ALA A 220 -2.36 -11.20 -6.56
C ALA A 220 -3.52 -11.75 -7.40
N GLU A 221 -4.75 -11.74 -6.87
CA GLU A 221 -5.95 -12.17 -7.60
C GLU A 221 -6.50 -11.08 -8.54
N SER A 222 -6.13 -9.81 -8.37
CA SER A 222 -6.66 -8.71 -9.20
C SER A 222 -5.89 -8.45 -10.49
N PHE A 223 -4.60 -8.78 -10.51
CA PHE A 223 -3.67 -8.34 -11.53
C PHE A 223 -3.02 -9.54 -12.23
N HIS A 224 -2.70 -9.39 -13.53
CA HIS A 224 -2.13 -10.48 -14.33
C HIS A 224 -0.76 -10.91 -13.80
N ARG A 225 0.16 -9.97 -13.65
CA ARG A 225 1.47 -10.22 -13.05
C ARG A 225 1.86 -9.08 -12.14
N MET A 226 2.56 -9.41 -11.07
CA MET A 226 3.02 -8.41 -10.11
C MET A 226 4.49 -8.57 -9.79
N VAL A 227 5.19 -7.45 -9.70
CA VAL A 227 6.48 -7.30 -9.03
C VAL A 227 6.27 -6.43 -7.80
N ILE A 228 6.58 -6.92 -6.61
CA ILE A 228 6.34 -6.20 -5.35
C ILE A 228 7.63 -6.10 -4.56
N TYR A 229 7.97 -4.88 -4.13
CA TYR A 229 9.21 -4.56 -3.44
C TYR A 229 8.98 -3.79 -2.13
N TYR A 230 9.66 -4.22 -1.06
CA TYR A 230 9.75 -3.50 0.21
C TYR A 230 10.82 -2.41 0.09
N GLU A 231 10.53 -1.34 -0.64
CA GLU A 231 11.37 -0.16 -0.75
C GLU A 231 10.61 1.03 -1.38
N PRO A 232 11.15 2.26 -1.28
CA PRO A 232 10.66 3.39 -2.06
C PRO A 232 10.79 3.16 -3.57
N PHE A 233 10.16 4.04 -4.35
CA PHE A 233 10.23 4.02 -5.82
C PHE A 233 11.66 3.84 -6.34
N ASN A 234 11.92 2.74 -7.06
CA ASN A 234 13.24 2.39 -7.57
C ASN A 234 13.30 2.46 -9.09
N THR A 235 13.90 3.55 -9.60
CA THR A 235 14.05 3.77 -11.05
C THR A 235 14.98 2.75 -11.72
N ARG A 236 16.00 2.25 -11.01
CA ARG A 236 16.93 1.26 -11.56
C ARG A 236 16.24 -0.07 -11.80
N LEU A 237 15.42 -0.52 -10.84
CA LEU A 237 14.65 -1.75 -11.00
C LEU A 237 13.73 -1.65 -12.22
N LEU A 238 12.99 -0.55 -12.36
CA LEU A 238 12.12 -0.33 -13.52
C LEU A 238 12.90 -0.36 -14.84
N TYR A 239 14.04 0.33 -14.88
CA TYR A 239 14.92 0.31 -16.04
C TYR A 239 15.36 -1.10 -16.41
N GLU A 240 15.81 -1.92 -15.45
CA GLU A 240 16.26 -3.29 -15.74
C GLU A 240 15.14 -4.24 -16.13
N LEU A 241 13.96 -4.11 -15.51
CA LEU A 241 12.78 -4.90 -15.87
C LEU A 241 12.38 -4.67 -17.34
N VAL A 242 12.34 -3.39 -17.75
CA VAL A 242 11.91 -2.98 -19.09
C VAL A 242 12.99 -3.25 -20.14
N THR A 243 14.23 -2.82 -19.91
CA THR A 243 15.30 -2.92 -20.92
C THR A 243 15.80 -4.35 -21.15
N GLN A 244 15.66 -5.24 -20.16
CA GLN A 244 15.98 -6.66 -20.34
C GLN A 244 14.77 -7.48 -20.84
N GLY A 245 13.66 -6.83 -21.20
CA GLY A 245 12.43 -7.47 -21.69
C GLY A 245 11.80 -8.44 -20.69
N LYS A 246 12.02 -8.25 -19.38
CA LYS A 246 11.55 -9.16 -18.33
C LYS A 246 10.14 -8.84 -17.87
N PHE A 247 9.80 -7.55 -17.84
CA PHE A 247 8.51 -7.09 -17.37
C PHE A 247 8.22 -5.68 -17.89
N HIS A 248 7.05 -5.50 -18.51
CA HIS A 248 6.55 -4.19 -18.93
C HIS A 248 5.32 -3.86 -18.07
N PRO A 249 5.43 -2.94 -17.10
CA PRO A 249 4.30 -2.59 -16.25
C PRO A 249 3.28 -1.74 -17.01
N ASP A 250 2.00 -2.06 -16.85
CA ASP A 250 0.90 -1.18 -17.25
C ASP A 250 0.64 -0.12 -16.16
N LEU A 251 0.97 -0.46 -14.91
CA LEU A 251 0.74 0.37 -13.75
C LEU A 251 1.90 0.24 -12.75
N ILE A 252 2.33 1.38 -12.23
CA ILE A 252 3.25 1.48 -11.10
C ILE A 252 2.48 2.06 -9.92
N ILE A 253 2.46 1.31 -8.82
CA ILE A 253 1.86 1.72 -7.57
C ILE A 253 2.98 2.01 -6.57
N GLU A 254 2.87 3.14 -5.88
CA GLU A 254 3.69 3.44 -4.71
C GLU A 254 2.78 3.61 -3.50
N GLU A 255 2.96 2.80 -2.47
CA GLU A 255 2.22 2.88 -1.22
C GLU A 255 3.14 3.31 -0.08
N LEU A 256 2.71 4.34 0.65
CA LEU A 256 3.47 4.90 1.76
C LEU A 256 2.54 5.31 2.91
N ILE A 257 2.93 4.91 4.12
CA ILE A 257 2.31 5.33 5.37
C ILE A 257 2.53 6.81 5.64
N GLU A 258 1.49 7.47 6.13
CA GLU A 258 1.50 8.92 6.39
C GLU A 258 2.63 9.38 7.32
N ARG A 259 3.14 8.54 8.23
CA ARG A 259 4.26 8.92 9.11
C ARG A 259 5.62 8.98 8.38
N SER A 260 5.71 8.41 7.18
CA SER A 260 6.90 8.44 6.33
C SER A 260 6.89 9.59 5.31
N LEU A 261 5.83 10.42 5.33
CA LEU A 261 5.77 11.72 4.64
C LEU A 261 6.67 12.77 5.32
#